data_AF-A0A523XWS8-F1
#
_entry.id   AF-A0A523XWS8-F1
#
_cell.length_a   1.000
_cell.length_b   1.000
_cell.length_c   1.000
_cell.angle_alpha   90.00
_cell.angle_beta   90.00
_cell.angle_gamma   90.00
#
_symmetry.space_group_name_H-M   'P 1'
#
loop_
_entity.id
_entity.type
_entity.pdbx_description
1 polymer ?
#
loop_
_entity_poly.entity_id
_entity_poly.type
_entity_poly.pdbx_seq_one_letter_code
_entity_poly.pdbx_strand_id
1 'polypeptide(L)'
;MKTFFDASTFAKRYVEENGSQLVDDICQEASELSLSVICVPEIISALNRRIREKRLSHQDYVAVKQYLSDDIRDAVIINLTPEVIATSASLLEASPLRAMDAL
;
A
#
# COMPACT_ATOMS: atom_id res chain seq x y z
N MET A 1 11.84 11.75 8.28
CA MET A 1 12.37 11.07 7.07
C MET A 1 11.25 10.97 6.02
N LYS A 2 11.54 11.04 4.71
CA LYS A 2 10.51 10.76 3.69
C LYS A 2 10.42 9.26 3.46
N THR A 3 9.22 8.68 3.54
CA THR A 3 9.00 7.23 3.44
C THR A 3 8.04 6.95 2.30
N PHE A 4 8.40 5.99 1.44
CA PHE A 4 7.50 5.43 0.43
C PHE A 4 7.14 3.99 0.80
N PHE A 5 5.86 3.65 0.79
CA PHE A 5 5.41 2.27 1.02
C PHE A 5 4.73 1.68 -0.21
N ASP A 6 5.03 0.41 -0.45
CA ASP A 6 4.21 -0.46 -1.28
C ASP A 6 2.88 -0.82 -0.56
N ALA A 7 1.93 -1.35 -1.32
CA ALA A 7 0.61 -1.71 -0.79
C ALA A 7 0.66 -2.81 0.28
N SER A 8 1.56 -3.78 0.16
CA SER A 8 1.66 -4.91 1.09
C SER A 8 2.24 -4.48 2.43
N THR A 9 3.20 -3.56 2.42
CA THR A 9 3.79 -2.98 3.62
C THR A 9 2.80 -2.07 4.32
N PHE A 10 2.14 -1.17 3.59
CA PHE A 10 1.14 -0.28 4.17
C PHE A 10 -0.10 -1.03 4.68
N ALA A 11 -0.49 -2.13 4.03
CA ALA A 11 -1.60 -2.98 4.49
C ALA A 11 -1.42 -3.53 5.91
N LYS A 12 -0.18 -3.67 6.39
CA LYS A 12 0.13 -4.20 7.74
C LYS A 12 -0.37 -3.31 8.88
N ARG A 13 -0.66 -2.04 8.62
CA ARG A 13 -1.31 -1.13 9.58
C ARG A 13 -2.77 -1.50 9.87
N TYR A 14 -3.39 -2.24 8.94
CA TYR A 14 -4.82 -2.57 9.00
C TYR A 14 -5.09 -4.05 9.26
N VAL A 15 -4.07 -4.88 9.06
CA VAL A 15 -4.11 -6.32 9.30
C VAL A 15 -2.85 -6.67 10.08
N GLU A 16 -3.03 -7.10 11.33
CA GLU A 16 -1.93 -7.50 12.20
C GLU A 16 -1.17 -8.67 11.57
N GLU A 17 0.08 -8.41 11.20
CA GLU A 17 0.99 -9.36 10.56
C GLU A 17 2.42 -9.12 11.04
N ASN A 18 3.34 -10.04 10.72
CA ASN A 18 4.75 -9.84 11.05
C ASN A 18 5.28 -8.54 10.40
N GLY A 19 5.69 -7.61 11.26
CA GLY A 19 6.22 -6.30 10.88
C GLY A 19 5.22 -5.14 11.00
N SER A 20 3.98 -5.35 11.48
CA SER A 20 3.02 -4.26 11.72
C SER A 20 3.61 -3.17 12.63
N GLN A 21 4.21 -3.56 13.76
CA GLN A 21 4.86 -2.60 14.67
C GLN A 21 5.95 -1.77 13.98
N LEU A 22 6.78 -2.40 13.16
CA LEU A 22 7.84 -1.68 12.44
C LEU A 22 7.27 -0.65 11.46
N VAL A 23 6.18 -0.99 10.77
CA VAL A 23 5.50 -0.06 9.87
C VAL A 23 4.94 1.13 10.65
N ASP A 24 4.36 0.88 11.83
CA ASP A 24 3.87 1.95 12.69
C ASP A 24 4.98 2.86 13.22
N ASP A 25 6.11 2.29 13.65
CA ASP A 25 7.27 3.05 14.10
C ASP A 25 7.82 3.93 12.95
N ILE A 26 7.94 3.38 11.74
CA ILE A 26 8.37 4.15 10.56
C ILE A 26 7.37 5.27 10.23
N CYS A 27 6.06 5.02 10.34
CA CYS A 27 5.05 6.05 10.13
C CYS A 27 5.14 7.18 11.17
N GLN A 28 5.47 6.87 12.42
CA GLN A 28 5.65 7.89 13.47
C GLN A 28 6.89 8.75 13.25
N GLU A 29 7.97 8.18 12.70
CA GLU A 29 9.22 8.89 12.39
C GLU A 29 9.22 9.57 11.01
N ALA A 30 8.25 9.22 10.15
CA ALA A 30 8.11 9.80 8.82
C ALA A 30 7.67 11.26 8.92
N SER A 31 8.43 12.14 8.26
CA SER A 31 8.03 13.53 8.07
C SER A 31 7.09 13.70 6.88
N GLU A 32 7.07 12.71 5.99
CA GLU A 32 6.19 12.62 4.83
C GLU A 32 6.02 11.16 4.47
N LEU A 33 4.77 10.72 4.34
CA LEU A 33 4.42 9.39 3.85
C LEU A 33 3.93 9.51 2.41
N SER A 34 4.49 8.70 1.52
CA SER A 34 4.14 8.66 0.11
C SER A 34 3.68 7.27 -0.30
N LEU A 35 2.65 7.21 -1.14
CA LEU A 35 2.08 5.98 -1.67
C LEU A 35 1.87 6.10 -3.18
N SER A 36 2.07 5.02 -3.93
CA SER A 36 1.64 5.00 -5.33
C SER A 36 0.11 5.03 -5.42
N VAL A 37 -0.43 5.68 -6.44
CA VAL A 37 -1.88 5.75 -6.71
C VAL A 37 -2.52 4.36 -6.80
N ILE A 38 -1.76 3.35 -7.22
CA ILE A 38 -2.22 1.96 -7.31
C ILE A 38 -2.29 1.24 -5.96
N CYS A 39 -1.64 1.75 -4.91
CA CYS A 39 -1.66 1.10 -3.61
C CYS A 39 -3.06 1.09 -2.99
N VAL A 40 -3.86 2.13 -3.23
CA VAL A 40 -5.23 2.23 -2.71
C VAL A 40 -6.12 1.10 -3.25
N PRO A 41 -6.29 0.92 -4.58
CA PRO A 41 -7.09 -0.19 -5.09
C PRO A 41 -6.51 -1.57 -4.74
N GLU A 42 -5.19 -1.72 -4.56
CA GLU A 42 -4.59 -2.98 -4.11
C GLU A 42 -5.00 -3.35 -2.68
N ILE A 43 -4.93 -2.40 -1.74
CA ILE A 43 -5.32 -2.63 -0.36
C ILE A 43 -6.81 -2.95 -0.29
N ILE A 44 -7.65 -2.18 -0.99
CA ILE A 44 -9.09 -2.45 -1.07
C ILE A 44 -9.36 -3.83 -1.67
N SER A 45 -8.66 -4.23 -2.73
CA SER A 45 -8.77 -5.56 -3.32
C SER A 45 -8.40 -6.67 -2.33
N ALA A 46 -7.30 -6.48 -1.58
CA ALA A 46 -6.84 -7.43 -0.56
C ALA A 46 -7.83 -7.58 0.61
N LEU A 47 -8.42 -6.47 1.08
CA LEU A 47 -9.45 -6.48 2.11
C LEU A 47 -10.71 -7.21 1.61
N ASN A 48 -11.18 -6.91 0.39
CA ASN A 48 -12.32 -7.60 -0.20
C ASN A 48 -12.06 -9.09 -0.41
N ARG A 49 -10.83 -9.50 -0.74
CA ARG A 49 -10.45 -10.91 -0.78
C ARG A 49 -10.63 -11.57 0.60
N ARG A 50 -10.17 -10.92 1.68
CA ARG A 50 -10.34 -11.44 3.06
C ARG A 50 -11.82 -11.57 3.45
N ILE A 51 -12.71 -10.68 2.99
CA ILE A 51 -14.17 -10.83 3.17
C ILE A 51 -14.67 -12.10 2.47
N ARG A 52 -14.31 -12.33 1.20
CA ARG A 52 -14.73 -13.53 0.46
C ARG A 52 -14.22 -14.82 1.10
N GLU A 53 -13.02 -14.77 1.67
CA GLU A 53 -12.41 -15.86 2.44
C GLU A 53 -12.99 -16.03 3.85
N LYS A 54 -13.95 -15.16 4.26
CA LYS A 54 -14.55 -15.11 5.61
C LYS A 54 -13.52 -14.89 6.73
N ARG A 55 -12.40 -14.25 6.39
CA ARG A 55 -11.31 -13.86 7.31
C ARG A 55 -11.44 -12.42 7.83
N LEU A 56 -12.37 -11.65 7.28
CA LEU A 56 -12.69 -10.29 7.69
C LEU A 56 -14.21 -10.13 7.66
N SER A 57 -14.80 -9.64 8.74
CA SER A 57 -16.24 -9.35 8.75
C SER A 57 -16.54 -8.08 7.96
N HIS A 58 -17.78 -7.92 7.50
CA HIS A 58 -18.16 -6.69 6.82
C HIS A 58 -18.12 -5.47 7.76
N GLN A 59 -18.37 -5.65 9.06
CA GLN A 59 -18.29 -4.56 10.04
C GLN A 59 -16.83 -4.11 10.22
N ASP A 60 -15.90 -5.06 10.37
CA ASP A 60 -14.47 -4.76 10.48
C ASP A 60 -13.93 -4.12 9.20
N TYR A 61 -14.38 -4.56 8.03
CA TYR A 61 -14.02 -3.93 6.76
C TYR A 61 -14.41 -2.45 6.72
N VAL A 62 -15.61 -2.09 7.17
CA VAL A 62 -16.05 -0.69 7.19
C VAL A 62 -15.15 0.14 8.10
N ALA A 63 -14.82 -0.37 9.29
CA ALA A 63 -13.91 0.29 10.22
C ALA A 63 -12.50 0.46 9.62
N VAL A 64 -11.92 -0.62 9.08
CA VAL A 64 -10.61 -0.61 8.41
C VAL A 64 -10.59 0.35 7.23
N LYS A 65 -11.63 0.36 6.40
CA LYS A 65 -11.73 1.27 5.25
C LYS A 65 -11.76 2.73 5.69
N GLN A 66 -12.41 3.03 6.83
CA GLN A 66 -12.41 4.37 7.38
C GLN A 66 -11.00 4.77 7.83
N TYR A 67 -10.30 3.93 8.60
CA TYR A 67 -8.91 4.19 9.00
C TYR A 67 -7.99 4.38 7.79
N LEU A 68 -8.13 3.53 6.76
CA LEU A 68 -7.38 3.67 5.52
C LEU A 68 -7.64 5.02 4.83
N SER A 69 -8.89 5.50 4.84
CA SER A 69 -9.25 6.77 4.21
C SER A 69 -8.68 7.96 4.97
N ASP A 70 -8.58 7.86 6.30
CA ASP A 70 -7.99 8.88 7.15
C ASP A 70 -6.45 8.93 6.95
N ASP A 71 -5.77 7.77 6.98
CA ASP A 71 -4.32 7.71 6.75
C ASP A 71 -3.93 8.17 5.33
N ILE A 72 -4.73 7.84 4.30
CA ILE A 72 -4.46 8.28 2.92
C ILE A 72 -4.59 9.80 2.78
N ARG A 73 -5.45 10.46 3.56
CA ARG A 73 -5.66 11.91 3.48
C ARG A 73 -4.38 12.69 3.76
N ASP A 74 -3.57 12.17 4.69
CA ASP A 74 -2.32 12.79 5.11
C ASP A 74 -1.11 12.28 4.31
N ALA A 75 -1.31 11.29 3.43
CA ALA A 75 -0.28 10.75 2.56
C ALA A 75 -0.18 11.51 1.22
N VAL A 76 1.04 11.61 0.69
CA VAL A 76 1.30 12.11 -0.65
C VAL A 76 1.07 10.99 -1.66
N ILE A 77 0.06 11.15 -2.51
CA ILE A 77 -0.21 10.20 -3.59
C ILE A 77 0.66 10.49 -4.82
N ILE A 78 1.51 9.53 -5.17
CA ILE A 78 2.38 9.56 -6.33
C ILE A 78 1.67 8.90 -7.51
N ASN A 79 1.47 9.66 -8.58
CA ASN A 79 0.85 9.17 -9.81
C ASN A 79 1.84 8.42 -10.70
N LEU A 80 1.33 7.47 -11.49
CA LEU A 80 2.10 6.82 -12.54
C LEU A 80 2.23 7.77 -13.74
N THR A 81 3.45 8.20 -14.01
CA THR A 81 3.77 9.03 -15.19
C THR A 81 4.25 8.14 -16.34
N PRO A 82 4.20 8.63 -17.60
CA PRO A 82 4.78 7.89 -18.73
C PRO A 82 6.24 7.49 -18.52
N GLU A 83 7.02 8.31 -17.82
CA GLU A 83 8.42 8.03 -17.48
C GLU A 83 8.56 6.88 -16.47
N VAL A 84 7.72 6.86 -15.43
CA VAL A 84 7.67 5.74 -14.47
C VAL A 84 7.34 4.45 -15.20
N ILE A 85 6.33 4.47 -16.09
CA ILE A 85 5.93 3.28 -16.87
C ILE A 85 7.06 2.79 -17.78
N ALA A 86 7.72 3.69 -18.51
CA ALA A 86 8.82 3.34 -19.40
C ALA A 86 10.03 2.75 -18.64
N THR A 87 10.35 3.33 -17.49
CA THR A 87 11.42 2.85 -16.62
C THR A 87 11.09 1.48 -16.04
N SER A 88 9.85 1.31 -15.56
CA SER A 88 9.37 0.02 -15.03
C SER A 88 9.44 -1.09 -16.09
N ALA A 89 9.04 -0.80 -17.34
CA ALA A 89 9.15 -1.74 -18.45
C ALA A 89 10.62 -2.14 -18.71
N SER A 90 11.53 -1.16 -18.71
CA SER A 90 12.96 -1.42 -18.88
C SER A 90 13.53 -2.30 -17.77
N LEU A 91 13.10 -2.08 -16.51
CA LEU A 91 13.50 -2.90 -15.36
C LEU A 91 12.98 -4.34 -15.47
N LEU A 92 11.74 -4.53 -15.93
CA LEU A 92 11.13 -5.84 -16.13
C LEU A 92 11.83 -6.66 -17.23
N GLU A 93 12.33 -6.00 -18.27
CA GLU A 93 13.12 -6.65 -19.32
C GLU A 93 14.54 -7.02 -18.82
N ALA A 94 15.10 -6.22 -17.93
CA ALA A 94 16.46 -6.40 -17.40
C ALA A 94 16.53 -7.32 -16.18
N SER A 95 15.41 -7.63 -15.52
CA SER A 95 15.40 -8.34 -14.23
C SER A 95 14.10 -9.10 -13.98
N PRO A 96 14.11 -10.21 -13.21
CA PRO A 96 12.93 -11.02 -12.93
C PRO A 96 12.03 -10.38 -11.84
N LEU A 97 11.61 -9.13 -12.07
CA LEU A 97 10.72 -8.39 -11.20
C LEU A 97 9.26 -8.67 -11.58
N ARG A 98 8.34 -8.51 -10.62
CA ARG A 98 6.92 -8.40 -10.94
C ARG A 98 6.60 -6.96 -11.30
N ALA A 99 5.54 -6.75 -12.08
CA ALA A 99 5.13 -5.42 -12.53
C ALA A 99 4.99 -4.41 -11.38
N MET A 100 4.42 -4.84 -10.25
CA MET A 100 4.25 -4.00 -9.06
C MET A 100 5.55 -3.69 -8.33
N ASP A 101 6.54 -4.59 -8.38
CA ASP A 101 7.84 -4.37 -7.75
C ASP A 101 8.73 -3.45 -8.61
N ALA A 102 8.39 -3.30 -9.90
CA ALA A 102 9.09 -2.43 -10.83
C ALA A 102 8.53 -0.99 -10.86
N LEU A 103 7.31 -0.78 -10.33
CA LEU A 103 6.60 0.51 -10.24
C LEU A 103 6.92 1.22 -8.92
#